data_AF-A0A7X7D5Z0-F1
#
_entry.id   AF-A0A7X7D5Z0-F1
#
_cell.length_a   1.000
_cell.length_b   1.000
_cell.length_c   1.000
_cell.angle_alpha   90.00
_cell.angle_beta   90.00
_cell.angle_gamma   90.00
#
_symmetry.space_group_name_H-M   'P 1'
#
loop_
_entity.id
_entity.type
_entity.pdbx_description
1 polymer ?
#
loop_
_entity_poly.entity_id
_entity_poly.type
_entity_poly.pdbx_seq_one_letter_code
_entity_poly.pdbx_strand_id
1 'polypeptide(L)'
;MSRLPHVWLGDHTSIYDRLGTGFTLLRTGTDAPSGDAIIRAAKEADVPLEVLDVDRALVGDDWDGARLILVRPDQHVAWRSLEDPSDEDATSIVARVTGR
;
A
#
# COMPACT_ATOMS: atom_id res chain seq x y z
N MET A 1 -14.20 3.03 -3.40
CA MET A 1 -13.14 2.64 -2.45
C MET A 1 -13.69 1.56 -1.55
N SER A 2 -12.91 0.51 -1.31
CA SER A 2 -13.25 -0.59 -0.39
C SER A 2 -12.32 -0.52 0.82
N ARG A 3 -12.77 -1.03 1.98
CA ARG A 3 -11.87 -1.35 3.08
C ARG A 3 -10.88 -2.42 2.60
N LEU A 4 -9.63 -2.35 3.06
CA LEU A 4 -8.65 -3.40 2.81
C LEU A 4 -9.23 -4.75 3.28
N PRO A 5 -9.22 -5.81 2.46
CA PRO A 5 -9.67 -7.10 2.92
C PRO A 5 -8.83 -7.57 4.12
N HIS A 6 -9.51 -8.06 5.15
CA HIS A 6 -8.86 -8.51 6.37
C HIS A 6 -8.11 -9.81 6.10
N VAL A 7 -6.80 -9.83 6.41
CA VAL A 7 -5.97 -11.03 6.32
C VAL A 7 -5.22 -11.26 7.64
N TRP A 8 -5.01 -12.53 7.97
CA TRP A 8 -4.19 -12.94 9.11
C TRP A 8 -2.76 -13.14 8.63
N LEU A 9 -1.81 -12.45 9.27
CA LEU A 9 -0.39 -12.53 8.92
C LEU A 9 0.33 -13.70 9.60
N GLY A 10 -0.35 -14.41 10.51
CA GLY A 10 0.21 -15.42 11.40
C GLY A 10 0.00 -15.05 12.87
N ASP A 11 0.02 -16.04 13.76
CA ASP A 11 0.02 -15.86 15.24
C ASP A 11 -0.99 -14.81 15.77
N HIS A 12 -2.23 -14.83 15.24
CA HIS A 12 -3.30 -13.87 15.58
C HIS A 12 -2.98 -12.39 15.31
N THR A 13 -2.02 -12.11 14.44
CA THR A 13 -1.72 -10.74 13.98
C THR A 13 -2.57 -10.42 12.76
N SER A 14 -3.44 -9.42 12.87
CA SER A 14 -4.19 -8.90 11.74
C SER A 14 -3.31 -8.00 10.89
N ILE A 15 -3.59 -7.92 9.59
CA ILE A 15 -3.03 -6.88 8.72
C ILE A 15 -3.26 -5.48 9.28
N TYR A 16 -4.40 -5.25 9.94
CA TYR A 16 -4.73 -3.95 10.52
C TYR A 16 -3.83 -3.56 11.70
N ASP A 17 -3.30 -4.54 12.44
CA ASP A 17 -2.38 -4.30 13.56
C ASP A 17 -0.99 -3.86 13.07
N ARG A 18 -0.72 -4.02 11.77
CA ARG A 18 0.56 -3.70 11.13
C ARG A 18 0.51 -2.47 10.25
N LEU A 19 -0.67 -1.86 10.06
CA LEU A 19 -0.77 -0.60 9.35
C LEU A 19 -0.14 0.52 10.17
N GLY A 20 0.55 1.42 9.47
CA GLY A 20 1.14 2.61 10.05
C GLY A 20 0.08 3.60 10.56
N THR A 21 0.55 4.59 11.32
CA THR A 21 -0.34 5.67 11.82
C THR A 21 -0.78 6.64 10.71
N GLY A 22 -0.03 6.67 9.61
CA GLY A 22 -0.31 7.41 8.38
C GLY A 22 -0.78 6.50 7.25
N PHE A 23 -0.28 6.74 6.04
CA PHE A 23 -0.47 5.82 4.93
C PHE A 23 0.44 4.60 5.09
N THR A 24 0.02 3.47 4.52
CA THR A 24 0.86 2.27 4.40
C THR A 24 0.90 1.81 2.94
N LEU A 25 2.09 1.65 2.38
CA LEU A 25 2.31 0.99 1.10
C LEU A 25 2.57 -0.49 1.35
N LEU A 26 1.61 -1.33 1.00
CA LEU A 26 1.73 -2.78 1.04
C LEU A 26 2.42 -3.27 -0.24
N ARG A 27 3.42 -4.13 -0.07
CA ARG A 27 4.09 -4.87 -1.14
C ARG A 27 3.76 -6.35 -0.99
N THR A 28 3.21 -6.96 -2.03
CA THR A 28 2.74 -8.35 -1.97
C THR A 28 3.67 -9.29 -2.72
N GLY A 29 4.21 -10.27 -2.00
CA GLY A 29 5.19 -11.23 -2.53
C GLY A 29 6.63 -10.72 -2.49
N THR A 30 7.56 -11.65 -2.64
CA THR A 30 9.00 -11.39 -2.60
C THR A 30 9.53 -10.71 -3.87
N ASP A 31 8.76 -10.78 -4.96
CA ASP A 31 9.02 -10.16 -6.27
C ASP A 31 8.21 -8.88 -6.48
N ALA A 32 7.65 -8.30 -5.40
CA ALA A 32 6.90 -7.06 -5.48
C ALA A 32 7.78 -5.92 -6.04
N PRO A 33 7.18 -4.98 -6.79
CA PRO A 33 7.87 -3.75 -7.19
C PRO A 33 8.35 -2.99 -5.95
N SER A 34 9.41 -2.19 -6.07
CA SER A 34 10.02 -1.56 -4.90
C SER A 34 9.10 -0.53 -4.26
N GLY A 35 8.27 0.15 -5.07
CA GLY A 35 7.42 1.24 -4.63
C GLY A 35 8.17 2.57 -4.49
N ASP A 36 9.42 2.66 -4.93
CA ASP A 36 10.30 3.81 -4.66
C ASP A 36 9.74 5.13 -5.18
N ALA A 37 9.06 5.12 -6.33
CA ALA A 37 8.41 6.31 -6.87
C ALA A 37 7.33 6.84 -5.91
N ILE A 38 6.50 5.96 -5.35
CA ILE A 38 5.47 6.33 -4.35
C ILE A 38 6.13 6.80 -3.05
N ILE A 39 7.18 6.12 -2.59
CA ILE A 39 7.89 6.49 -1.35
C ILE A 39 8.51 7.88 -1.48
N ARG A 40 9.16 8.17 -2.62
CA ARG A 40 9.72 9.49 -2.90
C ARG A 40 8.64 10.56 -2.99
N ALA A 41 7.57 10.32 -3.76
CA ALA A 41 6.47 11.27 -3.88
C ALA A 41 5.78 11.58 -2.53
N ALA A 42 5.57 10.56 -1.69
CA ALA A 42 5.03 10.74 -0.34
C ALA A 42 5.95 11.60 0.53
N LYS A 43 7.26 11.34 0.49
CA LYS A 43 8.26 12.11 1.22
C LYS A 43 8.32 13.57 0.76
N GLU A 44 8.32 13.82 -0.54
CA GLU A 44 8.31 15.18 -1.10
C GLU A 44 7.03 15.95 -0.75
N ALA A 45 5.92 15.24 -0.59
CA ALA A 45 4.66 15.78 -0.14
C ALA A 45 4.53 15.89 1.39
N ASP A 46 5.55 15.55 2.18
CA ASP A 46 5.47 15.50 3.66
C ASP A 46 4.31 14.61 4.17
N VAL A 47 4.07 13.50 3.47
CA VAL A 47 3.04 12.52 3.81
C VAL A 47 3.68 11.36 4.56
N PRO A 48 3.28 11.07 5.81
CA PRO A 48 3.76 9.90 6.53
C PRO A 48 3.34 8.62 5.81
N LEU A 49 4.34 7.85 5.35
CA LEU A 49 4.16 6.59 4.64
C LEU A 49 5.07 5.52 5.25
N GLU A 50 4.46 4.41 5.66
CA GLU A 50 5.17 3.19 6.05
C GLU A 50 5.11 2.16 4.93
N VAL A 51 6.13 1.31 4.80
CA VAL A 51 6.16 0.22 3.82
C VAL A 51 6.04 -1.10 4.58
N LEU A 52 5.12 -1.95 4.15
CA LEU A 52 4.90 -3.26 4.74
C LEU A 52 4.92 -4.34 3.66
N ASP A 53 5.87 -5.26 3.80
CA ASP A 53 5.94 -6.47 2.99
C ASP A 53 4.98 -7.52 3.53
N VAL A 54 4.20 -8.11 2.63
CA VAL A 54 3.22 -9.15 2.94
C VAL A 54 3.43 -10.31 1.98
N ASP A 55 3.44 -11.54 2.50
CA ASP A 55 3.54 -12.73 1.67
C ASP A 55 2.31 -12.85 0.75
N ARG A 56 2.55 -13.09 -0.54
CA ARG A 56 1.51 -13.28 -1.54
C ARG A 56 0.57 -14.44 -1.18
N ALA A 57 1.09 -15.47 -0.52
CA ALA A 57 0.29 -16.62 -0.08
C ALA A 57 -0.76 -16.27 0.98
N LEU A 58 -0.55 -15.18 1.74
CA LEU A 58 -1.46 -14.73 2.81
C LEU A 58 -2.59 -13.83 2.31
N VAL A 59 -2.41 -13.20 1.14
CA VAL A 59 -3.37 -12.23 0.58
C VAL A 59 -4.32 -12.84 -0.44
N GLY A 60 -3.91 -13.93 -1.11
CA GLY A 60 -4.74 -14.66 -2.06
C GLY A 60 -5.36 -13.79 -3.15
N ASP A 61 -6.53 -14.21 -3.64
CA ASP A 61 -7.33 -13.50 -4.65
C ASP A 61 -8.08 -12.27 -4.09
N ASP A 62 -8.20 -12.13 -2.77
CA ASP A 62 -8.94 -11.03 -2.13
C ASP A 62 -8.41 -9.65 -2.53
N TRP A 63 -7.11 -9.56 -2.84
CA TRP A 63 -6.45 -8.31 -3.22
C TRP A 63 -6.32 -8.14 -4.74
N ASP A 64 -7.04 -8.96 -5.53
CA ASP A 64 -7.13 -8.88 -7.00
C ASP A 64 -5.76 -8.97 -7.68
N GLY A 65 -4.82 -9.70 -7.06
CA GLY A 65 -3.46 -9.87 -7.55
C GLY A 65 -2.56 -8.63 -7.47
N ALA A 66 -3.02 -7.51 -6.88
CA ALA A 66 -2.23 -6.30 -6.77
C ALA A 66 -0.92 -6.53 -6.02
N ARG A 67 0.19 -6.03 -6.59
CA ARG A 67 1.54 -6.13 -6.01
C ARG A 67 1.92 -4.94 -5.14
N LEU A 68 1.35 -3.79 -5.43
CA LEU A 68 1.43 -2.56 -4.64
C LEU A 68 0.04 -2.11 -4.24
N ILE A 69 -0.18 -1.82 -2.96
CA ILE A 69 -1.46 -1.30 -2.46
C ILE A 69 -1.19 -0.18 -1.48
N LEU A 70 -1.72 1.00 -1.78
CA LEU A 70 -1.65 2.15 -0.88
C LEU A 70 -2.91 2.17 0.01
N VAL A 71 -2.70 2.09 1.31
CA VAL A 71 -3.75 2.01 2.34
C VAL A 71 -3.75 3.29 3.17
N ARG A 72 -4.94 3.80 3.43
CA ARG A 72 -5.17 4.99 4.26
C ARG A 72 -5.15 4.65 5.76
N PRO A 73 -4.94 5.65 6.64
CA PRO A 73 -5.06 5.47 8.09
C PRO A 73 -6.41 4.90 8.53
N ASP A 74 -7.49 5.22 7.79
CA ASP A 74 -8.84 4.68 8.02
C ASP A 74 -9.08 3.29 7.38
N GLN A 75 -8.01 2.56 7.06
CA GLN A 75 -8.00 1.17 6.58
C GLN A 75 -8.58 0.97 5.17
N HIS A 76 -8.87 2.04 4.43
CA HIS A 76 -9.36 1.96 3.05
C HIS A 76 -8.23 1.91 2.03
N VAL A 77 -8.45 1.13 0.96
CA VAL A 77 -7.54 1.11 -0.19
C VAL A 77 -7.69 2.40 -0.98
N ALA A 78 -6.61 3.17 -1.03
CA ALA A 78 -6.51 4.44 -1.74
C ALA A 78 -6.15 4.24 -3.23
N TRP A 79 -5.24 3.29 -3.48
CA TRP A 79 -4.71 2.97 -4.80
C TRP A 79 -4.11 1.55 -4.80
N ARG A 80 -4.03 0.91 -5.97
CA ARG A 80 -3.40 -0.40 -6.16
C ARG A 80 -2.82 -0.53 -7.56
N SER A 81 -1.76 -1.31 -7.72
CA SER A 81 -1.13 -1.59 -9.01
C SER A 81 -0.43 -2.94 -9.01
N LEU A 82 -0.23 -3.48 -10.21
CA LEU A 82 0.66 -4.61 -10.44
C LEU A 82 2.11 -4.14 -10.57
N GLU A 83 2.37 -2.94 -11.08
CA GLU A 83 3.71 -2.46 -11.44
C GLU A 83 4.07 -1.17 -10.70
N ASP A 84 5.37 -0.87 -10.63
CA ASP A 84 5.85 0.43 -10.15
C ASP A 84 5.34 1.54 -11.07
N PRO A 85 4.72 2.60 -10.52
CA PRO A 85 4.35 3.76 -11.32
C PRO A 85 5.59 4.55 -11.73
N SER A 86 5.47 5.36 -12.78
CA SER A 86 6.47 6.38 -13.09
C SER A 86 6.53 7.43 -11.97
N ASP A 87 7.60 8.22 -11.89
CA ASP A 87 7.70 9.32 -10.91
C ASP A 87 6.59 10.37 -11.06
N GLU A 88 6.17 10.65 -12.29
CA GLU A 88 5.07 11.59 -12.57
C GLU A 88 3.71 11.02 -12.12
N ASP A 89 3.47 9.74 -12.40
CA ASP A 89 2.26 9.05 -11.94
C ASP A 89 2.23 8.96 -10.42
N ALA A 90 3.36 8.64 -9.79
CA ALA A 90 3.47 8.53 -8.33
C ALA A 90 3.13 9.84 -7.63
N THR A 91 3.65 10.96 -8.16
CA THR A 91 3.34 12.31 -7.68
C THR A 91 1.83 12.59 -7.78
N SER A 92 1.22 12.26 -8.92
CA SER A 92 -0.21 12.44 -9.16
C SER A 92 -1.08 11.54 -8.26
N ILE A 93 -0.65 10.31 -8.01
CA ILE A 93 -1.31 9.36 -7.11
C ILE A 93 -1.30 9.90 -5.68
N VAL A 94 -0.14 10.32 -5.17
CA VAL A 94 0.02 10.87 -3.82
C VAL A 94 -0.82 12.13 -3.61
N ALA A 95 -0.81 13.06 -4.57
CA ALA A 95 -1.65 14.26 -4.52
C ALA A 95 -3.13 13.89 -4.43
N ARG A 96 -3.60 12.99 -5.31
CA ARG A 96 -4.99 12.53 -5.33
C ARG A 96 -5.43 11.86 -4.03
N VAL A 97 -4.60 11.01 -3.44
CA VAL A 97 -4.98 10.27 -2.21
C VAL A 97 -4.90 11.13 -0.94
N THR A 98 -4.13 12.22 -0.98
CA THR A 98 -4.01 13.18 0.12
C THR A 98 -4.93 14.39 -0.02
N GLY A 99 -5.63 14.53 -1.16
CA GLY A 99 -6.58 15.61 -1.41
C GLY A 99 -5.92 16.94 -1.81
N ARG A 100 -4.75 16.88 -2.43
CA ARG A 100 -4.00 18.03 -2.95
C ARG A 100 -4.17 18.19 -4.46
#